data_AF-A0A090RNQ2-F1
#
_entry.id   AF-A0A090RNQ2-F1
#
_cell.length_a   1.000
_cell.length_b   1.000
_cell.length_c   1.000
_cell.angle_alpha   90.00
_cell.angle_beta   90.00
_cell.angle_gamma   90.00
#
_symmetry.space_group_name_H-M   'P 1'
#
loop_
_entity.id
_entity.type
_entity.pdbx_description
1 polymer ?
#
loop_
_entity_poly.entity_id
_entity_poly.type
_entity_poly.pdbx_seq_one_letter_code
_entity_poly.pdbx_strand_id
1 'polypeptide(L)'
;MVIRAELFQPGLQLVEPNFFNQMTTVHGLIMVFGAVMPAFTGLANWMVPLMIGAPDMALPRMNNLSFWILPFCVSHSDCFAVYAGRWSELWLDLLRTAINHLRAR
;
A
#
# COMPACT_ATOMS: atom_id res chain seq x y z
N MET A 1 -17.40 -1.62 9.69
CA MET A 1 -18.58 -1.30 10.53
C MET A 1 -19.38 -2.53 10.93
N VAL A 2 -19.61 -3.48 10.03
CA VAL A 2 -20.35 -4.73 10.33
C VAL A 2 -19.76 -5.51 11.52
N ILE A 3 -18.43 -5.59 11.64
CA ILE A 3 -17.76 -6.26 12.78
C ILE A 3 -18.13 -5.63 14.14
N ARG A 4 -18.30 -4.31 14.18
CA ARG A 4 -18.73 -3.60 15.41
C ARG A 4 -20.23 -3.70 15.66
N ALA A 5 -21.03 -3.94 14.63
CA ALA A 5 -22.47 -4.16 14.78
C ALA A 5 -22.78 -5.52 15.42
N GLU A 6 -22.07 -6.60 15.06
CA GLU A 6 -22.24 -7.92 15.70
C GLU A 6 -21.85 -7.95 17.18
N LEU A 7 -20.88 -7.12 17.60
CA LEU A 7 -20.38 -7.09 18.98
C LEU A 7 -21.18 -6.16 19.90
N PHE A 8 -22.30 -5.58 19.46
CA PHE A 8 -23.04 -4.58 20.22
C PHE A 8 -23.82 -5.18 21.42
N GLN A 9 -24.32 -6.41 21.32
CA GLN A 9 -24.85 -7.16 22.48
C GLN A 9 -24.47 -8.64 22.36
N PRO A 10 -24.26 -9.35 23.47
CA PRO A 10 -23.86 -10.76 23.44
C PRO A 10 -24.97 -11.65 22.85
N GLY A 11 -24.64 -12.43 21.81
CA GLY A 11 -25.56 -13.33 21.10
C GLY A 11 -25.36 -13.27 19.58
N LEU A 12 -25.85 -14.25 18.84
CA LEU A 12 -25.84 -14.21 17.36
C LEU A 12 -26.91 -13.20 16.90
N GLN A 13 -26.52 -12.07 16.31
CA GLN A 13 -27.46 -11.01 15.95
C GLN A 13 -27.75 -10.93 14.45
N LEU A 14 -26.74 -10.69 13.60
CA LEU A 14 -26.97 -10.45 12.17
C LEU A 14 -26.11 -11.34 11.28
N VAL A 15 -25.07 -12.00 11.80
CA VAL A 15 -24.08 -12.72 10.98
C VAL A 15 -23.76 -14.12 11.50
N GLU A 16 -23.67 -15.09 10.57
CA GLU A 16 -23.23 -16.46 10.86
C GLU A 16 -21.74 -16.52 11.25
N PRO A 17 -21.32 -17.38 12.19
CA PRO A 17 -19.94 -17.42 12.70
C PRO A 17 -18.86 -17.53 11.62
N ASN A 18 -19.11 -18.29 10.54
CA ASN A 18 -18.17 -18.42 9.42
C ASN A 18 -18.04 -17.13 8.60
N PHE A 19 -19.13 -16.40 8.39
CA PHE A 19 -19.11 -15.14 7.66
C PHE A 19 -18.41 -14.05 8.48
N PHE A 20 -18.55 -14.02 9.81
CA PHE A 20 -17.83 -13.09 10.68
C PHE A 20 -16.30 -13.25 10.57
N ASN A 21 -15.82 -14.50 10.53
CA ASN A 21 -14.41 -14.81 10.36
C ASN A 21 -13.88 -14.34 8.99
N GLN A 22 -14.63 -14.57 7.91
CA GLN A 22 -14.27 -14.09 6.57
C GLN A 22 -14.27 -12.55 6.46
N MET A 23 -15.27 -11.89 7.05
CA MET A 23 -15.34 -10.44 7.05
C MET A 23 -14.18 -9.80 7.83
N THR A 24 -13.75 -10.43 8.93
CA THR A 24 -12.63 -9.94 9.75
C THR A 24 -11.29 -10.11 9.02
N THR A 25 -11.08 -11.24 8.35
CA THR A 25 -9.86 -11.45 7.55
C THR A 25 -9.79 -10.49 6.37
N VAL A 26 -10.89 -10.30 5.63
CA VAL A 26 -10.95 -9.32 4.53
C VAL A 26 -10.76 -7.89 5.04
N HIS A 27 -11.34 -7.53 6.19
CA HIS A 27 -11.12 -6.21 6.79
C HIS A 27 -9.65 -5.96 7.11
N GLY A 28 -8.97 -6.93 7.75
CA GLY A 28 -7.54 -6.84 8.04
C GLY A 28 -6.69 -6.72 6.77
N LEU A 29 -7.02 -7.52 5.75
CA LEU A 29 -6.31 -7.52 4.47
C LEU A 29 -6.42 -6.15 3.76
N ILE A 30 -7.64 -5.58 3.70
CA ILE A 30 -7.88 -4.27 3.06
C ILE A 30 -7.23 -3.14 3.86
N MET A 31 -7.26 -3.18 5.20
CA MET A 31 -6.66 -2.10 6.00
C MET A 31 -5.14 -2.07 5.87
N VAL A 32 -4.47 -3.23 5.89
CA VAL A 32 -3.01 -3.27 5.78
C VAL A 32 -2.55 -2.97 4.35
N PHE A 33 -3.09 -3.68 3.36
CA PHE A 33 -2.61 -3.59 1.97
C PHE A 33 -3.30 -2.50 1.16
N GLY A 34 -4.56 -2.18 1.45
CA GLY A 34 -5.32 -1.16 0.74
C GLY A 34 -5.24 0.24 1.35
N ALA A 35 -4.92 0.40 2.64
CA ALA A 35 -4.86 1.71 3.29
C ALA A 35 -3.47 2.05 3.84
N VAL A 36 -2.92 1.22 4.74
CA VAL A 36 -1.65 1.52 5.43
C VAL A 36 -0.47 1.56 4.46
N MET A 37 -0.25 0.49 3.71
CA MET A 37 0.85 0.40 2.75
C MET A 37 0.83 1.55 1.71
N PRO A 38 -0.28 1.85 1.00
CA PRO A 38 -0.30 2.96 0.04
C PRO A 38 -0.13 4.33 0.69
N ALA A 39 -0.64 4.55 1.90
CA ALA A 39 -0.44 5.81 2.62
C ALA A 39 1.05 6.06 2.91
N PHE A 40 1.76 5.05 3.40
CA PHE A 40 3.21 5.16 3.63
C PHE A 40 4.01 5.31 2.34
N THR A 41 3.66 4.58 1.27
CA THR A 41 4.31 4.73 -0.03
C THR A 41 4.07 6.11 -0.64
N GLY A 42 2.85 6.66 -0.53
CA GLY A 42 2.53 8.01 -0.97
C GLY A 42 3.31 9.08 -0.21
N LEU A 43 3.45 8.90 1.11
CA LEU A 43 4.24 9.79 1.95
C LEU A 43 5.74 9.72 1.60
N ALA A 44 6.29 8.51 1.41
CA ALA A 44 7.69 8.31 1.04
C ALA A 44 8.02 8.92 -0.33
N ASN A 45 7.12 8.80 -1.30
CA ASN A 45 7.26 9.43 -2.62
C ASN A 45 7.41 10.96 -2.54
N TRP A 46 6.83 11.60 -1.54
CA TRP A 46 6.91 13.04 -1.34
C TRP A 46 8.08 13.46 -0.45
N MET A 47 8.25 12.80 0.71
CA MET A 47 9.22 13.22 1.71
C MET A 47 10.67 12.86 1.34
N VAL A 48 10.90 11.72 0.70
CA VAL A 48 12.27 11.21 0.50
C VAL A 48 13.06 12.03 -0.53
N PRO A 49 12.50 12.45 -1.68
CA PRO A 49 13.22 13.35 -2.60
C PRO A 49 13.62 14.68 -1.93
N LEU A 50 12.75 15.22 -1.07
CA LEU A 50 13.01 16.44 -0.29
C LEU A 50 14.16 16.26 0.71
N MET A 51 14.26 15.10 1.35
CA MET A 51 15.37 14.79 2.28
C MET A 51 16.72 14.64 1.57
N ILE A 52 16.72 14.13 0.33
CA ILE A 52 17.93 13.91 -0.47
C ILE A 52 18.35 15.18 -1.24
N GLY A 53 17.46 16.17 -1.38
CA GLY A 53 17.70 17.37 -2.16
C GLY A 53 17.73 17.12 -3.67
N ALA A 54 17.17 15.98 -4.12
CA ALA A 54 17.04 15.64 -5.53
C ALA A 54 15.72 16.23 -6.10
N PRO A 55 15.73 16.75 -7.34
CA PRO A 55 14.55 17.39 -7.93
C PRO A 55 13.41 16.41 -8.23
N ASP A 56 13.70 15.12 -8.44
CA ASP A 56 12.71 14.07 -8.69
C ASP A 56 13.32 12.67 -8.47
N MET A 57 12.47 11.63 -8.47
CA MET A 57 12.90 10.23 -8.47
C MET A 57 13.56 9.83 -9.79
N ALA A 58 14.49 8.88 -9.76
CA ALA A 58 15.27 8.43 -10.93
C ALA A 58 14.43 7.85 -12.09
N LEU A 59 13.25 7.27 -11.81
CA LEU A 59 12.32 6.73 -12.82
C LEU A 59 10.88 7.28 -12.64
N PRO A 60 10.61 8.55 -12.98
CA PRO A 60 9.32 9.21 -12.70
C PRO A 60 8.13 8.52 -13.38
N ARG A 61 8.32 8.02 -14.61
CA ARG A 61 7.25 7.40 -15.41
C ARG A 61 6.83 6.02 -14.88
N MET A 62 7.78 5.25 -14.35
CA MET A 62 7.49 3.96 -13.74
C MET A 62 6.78 4.13 -12.40
N ASN A 63 7.16 5.13 -11.60
CA ASN A 63 6.44 5.43 -10.36
C ASN A 63 4.98 5.84 -10.63
N ASN A 64 4.72 6.67 -11.64
CA ASN A 64 3.35 7.03 -12.01
C ASN A 64 2.52 5.80 -12.45
N LEU A 65 3.06 4.96 -13.35
CA LEU A 65 2.40 3.71 -13.78
C LEU A 65 2.09 2.80 -12.58
N SER A 66 3.02 2.69 -11.64
CA SER A 66 2.87 1.86 -10.45
C SER A 66 1.77 2.37 -9.50
N PHE A 67 1.48 3.68 -9.48
CA PHE A 67 0.35 4.24 -8.75
C PHE A 67 -0.99 3.83 -9.38
N TRP A 68 -1.10 3.86 -10.70
CA TRP A 68 -2.32 3.49 -11.42
C TRP A 68 -2.67 2.00 -11.36
N ILE A 69 -1.68 1.13 -11.14
CA ILE A 69 -1.90 -0.31 -10.99
C ILE A 69 -2.48 -0.65 -9.60
N LEU A 70 -2.29 0.20 -8.58
CA LEU A 70 -2.82 -0.01 -7.22
C LEU A 70 -4.32 -0.34 -7.17
N PRO A 71 -5.23 0.47 -7.76
CA PRO A 71 -6.67 0.20 -7.68
C PRO A 71 -7.07 -1.11 -8.38
N PHE A 72 -6.43 -1.48 -9.49
CA PHE A 72 -6.66 -2.77 -10.15
C PHE A 72 -6.22 -3.94 -9.27
N CYS A 73 -5.11 -3.77 -8.55
CA CYS A 73 -4.51 -4.78 -7.70
C CYS A 73 -5.28 -4.97 -6.38
N VAL A 74 -5.94 -3.92 -5.86
CA VAL A 74 -6.86 -4.04 -4.71
C VAL A 74 -8.18 -4.69 -5.11
N SER A 75 -8.64 -4.49 -6.35
CA SER A 75 -9.87 -5.10 -6.86
C SER A 75 -9.76 -6.62 -7.10
N HIS A 76 -8.56 -7.10 -7.44
CA HIS A 76 -8.26 -8.53 -7.61
C HIS A 76 -7.39 -8.98 -6.44
N SER A 77 -7.99 -9.69 -5.49
CA SER A 77 -7.36 -10.26 -4.28
C SER A 77 -6.03 -10.99 -4.52
N ASP A 78 -5.76 -11.39 -5.76
CA ASP A 78 -4.64 -12.25 -6.15
C ASP A 78 -3.36 -11.48 -6.52
N CYS A 79 -3.43 -10.15 -6.56
CA CYS A 79 -2.34 -9.28 -7.02
C CYS A 79 -1.35 -8.88 -5.89
N PHE A 80 -1.33 -9.61 -4.78
CA PHE A 80 -0.44 -9.35 -3.64
C PHE A 80 1.04 -9.21 -4.01
N ALA A 81 1.52 -10.04 -4.94
CA ALA A 81 2.92 -10.06 -5.38
C ALA A 81 3.34 -8.77 -6.10
N VAL A 82 2.43 -8.14 -6.85
CA VAL A 82 2.69 -6.86 -7.53
C VAL A 82 2.75 -5.72 -6.51
N TYR A 83 1.92 -5.79 -5.47
CA TYR A 83 1.91 -4.82 -4.39
C TYR A 83 3.18 -4.89 -3.52
N ALA A 84 3.66 -6.10 -3.22
CA ALA A 84 4.95 -6.31 -2.59
C ALA A 84 6.10 -5.83 -3.51
N GLY A 85 5.99 -6.07 -4.82
CA GLY A 85 6.94 -5.59 -5.83
C GLY A 85 7.05 -4.06 -5.87
N ARG A 86 5.94 -3.32 -5.76
CA ARG A 86 5.93 -1.84 -5.65
C ARG A 86 6.87 -1.34 -4.56
N TRP A 87 6.86 -1.98 -3.39
CA TRP A 87 7.71 -1.59 -2.26
C TRP A 87 9.19 -1.81 -2.56
N SER A 88 9.57 -2.93 -3.17
CA SER A 88 10.96 -3.14 -3.58
C SER A 88 11.42 -2.18 -4.66
N GLU A 89 10.56 -1.85 -5.63
CA GLU A 89 10.89 -0.89 -6.70
C GLU A 89 11.04 0.53 -6.16
N LEU A 90 10.21 0.95 -5.19
CA LEU A 90 10.34 2.26 -4.54
C LEU A 90 11.69 2.40 -3.83
N TRP A 91 12.13 1.35 -3.13
CA TRP A 91 13.44 1.31 -2.48
C TRP A 91 14.59 1.33 -3.48
N LEU A 92 14.47 0.59 -4.58
CA LEU A 92 15.49 0.58 -5.65
C LEU A 92 15.58 1.93 -6.35
N ASP A 93 14.45 2.58 -6.64
CA ASP A 93 14.43 3.91 -7.26
C ASP A 93 15.01 4.98 -6.35
N LEU A 94 14.78 4.88 -5.04
CA LEU A 94 15.41 5.74 -4.05
C LEU A 94 16.93 5.57 -4.02
N LEU A 95 17.42 4.32 -4.01
CA LEU A 95 18.85 4.03 -4.08
C LEU A 95 19.47 4.57 -5.37
N ARG A 96 18.81 4.38 -6.52
CA ARG A 96 19.26 4.92 -7.80
C ARG A 96 19.33 6.45 -7.79
N THR A 97 18.32 7.11 -7.21
CA THR A 97 18.27 8.58 -7.10
C THR A 97 19.41 9.10 -6.23
N ALA A 98 19.64 8.47 -5.07
CA ALA A 98 20.74 8.82 -4.17
C ALA A 98 22.12 8.62 -4.82
N ILE A 99 22.34 7.48 -5.48
CA ILE A 99 23.60 7.17 -6.19
C ILE A 99 23.86 8.20 -7.31
N ASN A 100 22.84 8.52 -8.12
CA ASN A 100 22.97 9.50 -9.19
C ASN A 100 23.26 10.90 -8.67
N HIS A 101 22.64 11.29 -7.55
CA HIS A 101 22.90 12.60 -6.94
C HIS A 101 24.31 12.69 -6.34
N LEU A 102 24.80 11.63 -5.69
CA LEU A 102 26.16 11.54 -5.19
C LEU A 102 27.21 11.53 -6.30
N ARG A 103 26.89 10.93 -7.46
CA ARG A 103 27.78 10.91 -8.63
C ARG A 103 27.85 12.25 -9.37
N ALA A 104 26.87 13.13 -9.16
CA ALA A 104 26.80 14.44 -9.78
C ALA A 104 27.46 15.56 -8.94
N ARG A 105 28.06 15.22 -7.80
CA ARG A 105 28.89 16.10 -6.96
C ARG A 105 30.36 15.71 -7.10
#